data_AF-A0A950W4R7-F1
#
_entry.id   AF-A0A950W4R7-F1
#
_cell.length_a   1.000
_cell.length_b   1.000
_cell.length_c   1.000
_cell.angle_alpha   90.00
_cell.angle_beta   90.00
_cell.angle_gamma   90.00
#
_symmetry.space_group_name_H-M   'P 1'
#
loop_
_entity.id
_entity.type
_entity.pdbx_description
1 polymer ?
#
loop_
_entity_poly.entity_id
_entity_poly.type
_entity_poly.pdbx_seq_one_letter_code
_entity_poly.pdbx_strand_id
1 'polypeptide(L)'
;MKLYVCYGTWKPAPRPGGHPCGTAYHALRDGGHDPEVIRSYGSGLLPAPFNVTPGRRQVKRLTGNYWVPVLVTDDGTVIQGSREIADWARAHPSAAANVTGAVG
;
A
#
# COMPACT_ATOMS: atom_id res chain seq x y z
N MET A 1 -7.38 -7.53 3.54
CA MET A 1 -6.45 -6.44 3.93
C MET A 1 -6.77 -5.13 3.21
N LYS A 2 -6.29 -3.98 3.71
CA LYS A 2 -6.53 -2.64 3.15
C LYS A 2 -5.22 -1.93 2.83
N LEU A 3 -5.09 -1.41 1.60
CA LEU A 3 -3.94 -0.61 1.17
C LEU A 3 -4.35 0.84 0.94
N TYR A 4 -3.88 1.75 1.78
CA TYR A 4 -4.04 3.18 1.62
C TYR A 4 -3.02 3.71 0.62
N VAL A 5 -3.50 4.31 -0.48
CA VAL A 5 -2.66 4.89 -1.54
C VAL A 5 -2.99 6.36 -1.77
N CYS A 6 -2.21 7.07 -2.58
CA CYS A 6 -2.53 8.45 -2.97
C CYS A 6 -3.73 8.50 -3.94
N TYR A 7 -3.47 8.54 -5.24
CA TYR A 7 -4.47 8.63 -6.30
C TYR A 7 -4.68 7.30 -7.04
N GLY A 8 -3.68 6.42 -7.07
CA GLY A 8 -3.78 5.16 -7.79
C GLY A 8 -2.57 4.24 -7.57
N THR A 9 -2.63 3.10 -8.26
CA THR A 9 -1.65 2.00 -8.19
C THR A 9 -0.91 1.80 -9.53
N TRP A 10 -0.93 2.82 -10.39
CA TRP A 10 -0.51 2.71 -11.79
C TRP A 10 0.93 2.24 -11.97
N LYS A 11 1.11 1.35 -12.96
CA LYS A 11 2.40 0.95 -13.53
C LYS A 11 2.22 0.88 -15.07
N PRO A 12 3.08 1.54 -15.87
CA PRO A 12 4.16 2.44 -15.44
C PRO A 12 3.62 3.74 -14.84
N ALA A 13 4.35 4.31 -13.88
CA ALA A 13 4.04 5.61 -13.31
C ALA A 13 4.71 6.73 -14.13
N PRO A 14 4.20 7.98 -14.08
CA PRO A 14 4.76 9.12 -14.83
C PRO A 14 6.15 9.60 -14.35
N ARG A 15 6.85 8.84 -13.49
CA ARG A 15 8.18 9.17 -12.96
C ARG A 15 9.14 7.98 -13.13
N PRO A 16 10.42 8.22 -13.52
CA PRO A 16 11.46 7.19 -13.50
C PRO A 16 11.58 6.57 -12.10
N GLY A 17 11.56 5.24 -12.01
CA GLY A 17 11.57 4.49 -10.74
C GLY A 17 10.19 4.11 -10.18
N GLY A 18 9.09 4.51 -10.84
CA GLY A 18 7.73 4.15 -10.42
C GLY A 18 7.17 5.04 -9.30
N HIS A 19 5.94 4.77 -8.88
CA HIS A 19 5.30 5.45 -7.76
C HIS A 19 5.22 4.49 -6.55
N PRO A 20 5.63 4.90 -5.33
CA PRO A 20 5.67 4.01 -4.15
C PRO A 20 4.36 3.23 -3.89
N CYS A 21 3.21 3.87 -4.08
CA CYS A 21 1.92 3.20 -3.94
C CYS A 21 1.66 2.10 -4.99
N GLY A 22 2.13 2.28 -6.23
CA GLY A 22 2.07 1.24 -7.26
C GLY A 22 3.00 0.08 -6.92
N THR A 23 4.23 0.38 -6.48
CA THR A 23 5.19 -0.64 -6.04
C THR A 23 4.63 -1.50 -4.92
N ALA A 24 4.05 -0.89 -3.89
CA ALA A 24 3.44 -1.61 -2.76
C ALA A 24 2.26 -2.50 -3.21
N TYR A 25 1.36 -1.96 -4.05
CA TYR A 25 0.22 -2.71 -4.57
C TYR A 25 0.65 -3.93 -5.38
N HIS A 26 1.60 -3.74 -6.30
CA HIS A 26 2.09 -4.84 -7.12
C HIS A 26 2.84 -5.87 -6.30
N ALA A 27 3.68 -5.47 -5.33
CA ALA A 27 4.34 -6.43 -4.45
C ALA A 27 3.33 -7.30 -3.66
N LEU A 28 2.21 -6.73 -3.23
CA LEU A 28 1.13 -7.49 -2.60
C LEU A 28 0.46 -8.47 -3.57
N ARG A 29 0.12 -8.00 -4.78
CA ARG A 29 -0.46 -8.84 -5.83
C ARG A 29 0.47 -9.98 -6.24
N ASP A 30 1.76 -9.71 -6.37
CA ASP A 30 2.80 -10.69 -6.70
C ASP A 30 2.97 -11.71 -5.55
N GLY A 31 2.78 -11.28 -4.30
CA GLY A 31 2.67 -12.17 -3.12
C GLY A 31 1.36 -12.95 -3.02
N GLY A 32 0.47 -12.82 -4.02
CA GLY A 32 -0.83 -13.48 -4.09
C GLY A 32 -1.92 -12.86 -3.22
N HIS A 33 -1.75 -11.62 -2.76
CA HIS A 33 -2.75 -10.92 -1.96
C HIS A 33 -3.64 -10.03 -2.82
N ASP A 34 -4.90 -9.90 -2.43
CA ASP A 34 -5.84 -8.93 -3.02
C ASP A 34 -6.22 -7.85 -1.99
N PRO A 35 -5.45 -6.75 -1.88
CA PRO A 35 -5.80 -5.67 -0.97
C PRO A 35 -6.94 -4.80 -1.51
N GLU A 36 -7.87 -4.43 -0.62
CA GLU A 36 -8.82 -3.34 -0.88
C GLU A 36 -8.03 -2.02 -1.00
N VAL A 37 -8.08 -1.37 -2.16
CA VAL A 37 -7.34 -0.14 -2.42
C VAL A 37 -8.14 1.07 -1.96
N ILE A 38 -7.69 1.71 -0.88
CA ILE A 38 -8.30 2.93 -0.35
C ILE A 38 -7.53 4.14 -0.86
N ARG A 39 -8.13 4.86 -1.81
CA ARG A 39 -7.56 6.11 -2.33
C ARG A 39 -7.72 7.21 -1.30
N SER A 40 -6.60 7.63 -0.74
CA SER A 40 -6.57 8.68 0.27
C SER A 40 -6.61 10.07 -0.35
N TYR A 41 -6.23 10.23 -1.63
CA TYR A 41 -6.15 11.52 -2.32
C TYR A 41 -5.26 12.56 -1.59
N GLY A 42 -5.02 13.70 -2.22
CA GLY A 42 -4.10 14.72 -1.72
C GLY A 42 -2.63 14.37 -1.96
N SER A 43 -1.77 15.38 -1.88
CA SER A 43 -0.32 15.28 -2.05
C SER A 43 0.36 15.55 -0.71
N GLY A 44 1.27 14.69 -0.27
CA GLY A 44 2.09 14.88 0.95
C GLY A 44 2.85 16.22 0.98
N LEU A 45 3.03 16.85 -0.18
CA LEU A 45 3.67 18.15 -0.35
C LEU A 45 2.72 19.36 -0.14
N LEU A 46 1.40 19.15 -0.08
CA LEU A 46 0.47 20.25 0.17
C LEU A 46 0.40 20.59 1.67
N PRO A 47 0.37 21.88 2.04
CA PRO A 47 0.18 22.30 3.42
C PRO A 47 -1.04 21.61 4.06
N ALA A 48 -0.92 21.25 5.33
CA ALA A 48 -1.91 20.47 6.09
C ALA A 48 -3.39 20.85 5.86
N PRO A 49 -3.84 22.12 5.78
CA PRO A 49 -5.25 22.43 5.56
C PRO A 49 -5.81 21.90 4.23
N PHE A 50 -4.96 21.65 3.23
CA PHE A 50 -5.35 21.14 1.91
C PHE A 50 -5.13 19.62 1.74
N ASN A 51 -4.63 18.93 2.76
CA ASN A 51 -4.22 17.52 2.68
C ASN A 51 -4.89 16.61 3.74
N VAL A 52 -6.00 17.06 4.33
CA VAL A 52 -6.76 16.36 5.40
C VAL A 52 -7.98 15.61 4.88
N THR A 53 -7.86 14.90 3.77
CA THR A 53 -8.95 14.03 3.27
C THR A 53 -9.30 12.93 4.30
N PRO A 54 -10.48 12.30 4.23
CA PRO A 54 -10.84 11.20 5.13
C PRO A 54 -9.79 10.07 5.18
N GLY A 55 -9.24 9.69 4.02
CA GLY A 55 -8.18 8.68 3.94
C GLY A 55 -6.89 9.14 4.62
N ARG A 56 -6.44 10.38 4.41
CA ARG A 56 -5.25 10.93 5.10
C ARG A 56 -5.46 11.03 6.60
N ARG A 57 -6.66 11.38 7.08
CA ARG A 57 -6.99 11.36 8.52
C ARG A 57 -6.91 9.95 9.11
N GLN A 58 -7.36 8.93 8.36
CA GLN A 58 -7.22 7.54 8.79
C GLN A 58 -5.75 7.14 8.85
N VAL A 59 -4.95 7.48 7.84
CA VAL A 59 -3.50 7.24 7.83
C VAL A 59 -2.84 7.89 9.06
N LYS A 60 -3.18 9.14 9.39
CA LYS A 60 -2.67 9.81 10.60
C LYS A 60 -3.07 9.12 11.89
N ARG A 61 -4.28 8.58 11.99
CA ARG A 61 -4.68 7.78 13.16
C ARG A 61 -3.86 6.50 13.29
N LEU A 62 -3.49 5.88 12.17
CA LEU A 62 -2.76 4.62 12.15
C LEU A 62 -1.24 4.80 12.38
N THR A 63 -0.64 5.87 11.84
CA THR A 63 0.84 6.00 11.79
C THR A 63 1.38 7.28 12.42
N GLY A 64 0.51 8.17 12.91
CA GLY A 64 0.88 9.48 13.45
C GLY A 64 1.20 10.53 12.38
N ASN A 65 1.22 10.18 11.09
CA ASN A 65 1.57 11.09 9.99
C ASN A 65 0.64 10.89 8.77
N TYR A 66 0.78 11.68 7.70
CA TYR A 66 -0.10 11.61 6.54
C TYR A 66 0.47 10.77 5.38
N TRP A 67 1.60 10.09 5.54
CA TRP A 67 2.33 9.45 4.45
C TRP A 67 1.72 8.11 4.02
N VAL A 68 1.66 7.90 2.70
CA VAL A 68 1.20 6.67 2.03
C VAL A 68 2.35 6.15 1.14
N PRO A 69 2.43 4.84 0.85
CA PRO A 69 1.45 3.80 1.16
C PRO A 69 1.45 3.32 2.62
N VAL A 70 0.28 2.86 3.08
CA VAL A 70 0.11 2.15 4.35
C VAL A 70 -0.75 0.92 4.11
N LEU A 71 -0.29 -0.24 4.55
CA LEU A 71 -1.05 -1.49 4.57
C LEU A 71 -1.59 -1.70 5.98
N VAL A 72 -2.85 -2.11 6.05
CA VAL A 72 -3.45 -2.72 7.24
C VAL A 72 -3.83 -4.15 6.87
N THR A 73 -3.14 -5.11 7.47
CA THR A 73 -3.37 -6.54 7.27
C THR A 73 -4.68 -6.98 7.93
N ASP A 74 -5.13 -8.21 7.64
CA ASP A 74 -6.40 -8.73 8.17
C ASP A 74 -6.40 -8.93 9.69
N ASP A 75 -5.22 -9.13 10.29
CA ASP A 75 -5.02 -9.18 11.75
C ASP A 75 -4.86 -7.79 12.39
N GLY A 76 -4.94 -6.71 11.60
CA GLY A 76 -4.84 -5.33 12.08
C GLY A 76 -3.42 -4.77 12.17
N THR A 77 -2.39 -5.53 11.77
CA THR A 77 -1.01 -5.03 11.71
C THR A 77 -0.89 -3.87 10.71
N VAL A 78 -0.22 -2.80 11.11
CA VAL A 78 -0.02 -1.59 10.30
C VAL A 78 1.41 -1.54 9.79
N ILE A 79 1.58 -1.48 8.47
CA ILE A 79 2.89 -1.43 7.80
C ILE A 79 2.92 -0.18 6.92
N GLN A 80 3.85 0.74 7.20
CA GLN A 80 4.01 1.98 6.45
C GLN A 80 5.25 1.93 5.56
N GLY A 81 5.10 2.38 4.31
CA GLY A 81 6.19 2.49 3.34
C GLY A 81 6.18 1.38 2.30
N SER A 82 6.56 1.71 1.07
CA SER A 82 6.44 0.77 -0.05
C SER A 82 7.45 -0.37 0.02
N ARG A 83 8.62 -0.12 0.61
CA ARG A 83 9.66 -1.14 0.75
C ARG A 83 9.26 -2.15 1.82
N GLU A 84 8.82 -1.66 2.96
CA GLU A 84 8.37 -2.42 4.11
C GLU A 84 7.16 -3.29 3.74
N ILE A 85 6.21 -2.75 2.98
CA ILE A 85 5.08 -3.52 2.44
C ILE A 85 5.54 -4.61 1.46
N ALA A 86 6.52 -4.30 0.59
CA ALA A 86 7.05 -5.30 -0.34
C ALA A 86 7.84 -6.41 0.37
N ASP A 87 8.62 -6.06 1.40
CA ASP A 87 9.34 -7.01 2.25
C ASP A 87 8.36 -7.91 3.00
N TRP A 88 7.30 -7.32 3.57
CA TRP A 88 6.23 -8.07 4.23
C TRP A 88 5.53 -9.04 3.27
N ALA A 89 5.16 -8.58 2.06
CA ALA A 89 4.45 -9.40 1.08
C ALA A 89 5.28 -10.64 0.67
N ARG A 90 6.60 -10.47 0.52
CA ARG A 90 7.52 -11.58 0.22
C ARG A 90 7.65 -12.58 1.37
N ALA A 91 7.64 -12.09 2.61
CA ALA A 91 7.73 -12.95 3.79
C ALA A 91 6.42 -13.67 4.12
N HIS A 92 5.28 -13.19 3.60
CA HIS A 92 3.95 -13.71 3.91
C HIS A 92 3.16 -14.01 2.63
N PRO A 93 3.58 -14.97 1.79
CA PRO A 93 2.80 -15.34 0.60
C PRO A 93 1.41 -15.85 1.00
N SER A 94 0.38 -15.49 0.23
CA SER A 94 -0.97 -16.01 0.48
C SER A 94 -1.03 -17.52 0.23
N ALA A 95 -2.01 -18.21 0.82
CA ALA A 95 -2.22 -19.63 0.57
C ALA A 95 -2.41 -19.93 -0.94
N ALA A 96 -3.02 -19.01 -1.70
CA ALA A 96 -3.15 -19.12 -3.15
C ALA A 96 -1.79 -19.05 -3.88
N ALA A 97 -0.87 -18.20 -3.41
CA ALA A 97 0.51 -18.17 -3.92
C ALA A 97 1.27 -19.48 -3.61
N ASN A 98 1.09 -20.03 -2.40
CA ASN A 98 1.75 -21.28 -2.00
C ASN A 98 1.28 -22.50 -2.80
N VAL A 99 0.00 -22.57 -3.18
CA VAL A 99 -0.52 -23.65 -4.04
C VAL A 99 0.08 -23.60 -5.45
N THR A 100 0.34 -22.40 -5.98
CA THR A 100 0.89 -22.23 -7.34
C THR A 100 2.38 -22.59 -7.41
N GLY A 101 3.13 -22.43 -6.32
CA GLY A 101 4.55 -22.81 -6.24
C GLY A 101 4.81 -24.30 -6.01
N ALA A 102 3.84 -25.05 -5.48
CA ALA A 102 3.99 -26.47 -5.19
C ALA A 102 3.66 -27.41 -6.37
N VAL A 103 3.16 -26.86 -7.48
CA VAL A 103 2.79 -27.60 -8.71
C VAL A 103 3.76 -27.35 -9.88
N GLY A 104 4.92 -26.76 -9.61
CA GLY A 104 5.96 -26.42 -10.61
C GLY A 104 7.18 -27.33 -10.55
#